data_AF-A0A1R4B410-F1
#
_entry.id   AF-A0A1R4B410-F1
#
_cell.length_a   1.000
_cell.length_b   1.000
_cell.length_c   1.000
_cell.angle_alpha   90.00
_cell.angle_beta   90.00
_cell.angle_gamma   90.00
#
_symmetry.space_group_name_H-M   'P 1'
#
loop_
_entity.id
_entity.type
_entity.pdbx_description
1 polymer ?
#
loop_
_entity_poly.entity_id
_entity_poly.type
_entity_poly.pdbx_seq_one_letter_code
_entity_poly.pdbx_strand_id
1 'polypeptide(L)'
;MSTSKPPVVIDNAAPVAGDTTPQNEKKHAKSKDSASRIIHIAQQQGLDALLADEKPETTLIQRALKRERQRKEVRQRNLEKIMKLAFGACHNELAGEPDQDWLHRFFDMAQDIHNSSMQRLWAQVLKREVTNPGFTSMKALKVLQDMTPKEAQTMQRAAALACSYGSDHSLKLLFGLKMQNGSIFRFGKRNMTATINIGNFHLPYSSLLVLIELGLLHGSELESGEIEPEPPLTLDYQGKHLSLQTHTRGVRLLYYRFTPTGHELCRLLGNKPNMTYYDQLIALLGQRFTVQTDATSSMHHTV
;
A
#
# COMPACT_ATOMS: atom_id res chain seq x y z
N MET A 1 -20.52 1.74 14.57
CA MET A 1 -20.56 0.27 14.39
C MET A 1 -19.38 -0.11 13.51
N SER A 2 -18.35 -0.69 14.13
CA SER A 2 -17.04 -0.91 13.49
C SER A 2 -16.96 -2.36 13.00
N THR A 3 -17.40 -2.60 11.77
CA THR A 3 -17.21 -3.91 11.13
C THR A 3 -15.75 -4.03 10.71
N SER A 4 -14.95 -4.82 11.44
CA SER A 4 -13.56 -5.11 11.09
C SER A 4 -13.50 -5.93 9.80
N LYS A 5 -13.20 -5.26 8.68
CA LYS A 5 -13.01 -5.88 7.36
C LYS A 5 -11.69 -6.67 7.35
N PRO A 6 -11.63 -7.86 6.71
CA PRO A 6 -10.40 -8.63 6.61
C PRO A 6 -9.36 -7.87 5.75
N PRO A 7 -8.09 -7.75 6.20
CA PRO A 7 -7.07 -6.98 5.50
C PRO A 7 -6.58 -7.69 4.24
N VAL A 8 -6.28 -6.91 3.20
CA VAL A 8 -5.80 -7.43 1.90
C VAL A 8 -4.29 -7.65 1.98
N VAL A 9 -3.82 -8.87 1.71
CA VAL A 9 -2.38 -9.17 1.66
C VAL A 9 -1.93 -9.33 0.21
N ILE A 10 -0.99 -8.50 -0.21
CA ILE A 10 -0.34 -8.59 -1.52
C ILE A 10 0.77 -9.64 -1.41
N ASP A 11 0.39 -10.91 -1.31
CA ASP A 11 1.36 -12.01 -1.30
C ASP A 11 1.87 -12.28 -2.73
N ASN A 12 3.20 -12.25 -2.88
CA ASN A 12 3.89 -12.93 -3.97
C ASN A 12 4.21 -14.34 -3.47
N ALA A 13 3.32 -15.30 -3.71
CA ALA A 13 3.66 -16.70 -3.50
C ALA A 13 4.63 -17.13 -4.61
N ALA A 14 5.93 -17.13 -4.29
CA ALA A 14 6.88 -18.02 -4.95
C ALA A 14 6.70 -19.42 -4.31
N PRO A 15 6.68 -20.52 -5.10
CA PRO A 15 6.57 -21.85 -4.53
C PRO A 15 7.86 -22.19 -3.77
N VAL A 16 7.70 -22.53 -2.49
CA VAL A 16 8.75 -23.00 -1.60
C VAL A 16 9.01 -24.48 -1.88
N ALA A 17 10.24 -24.86 -2.18
CA ALA A 17 10.72 -26.23 -2.13
C ALA A 17 11.95 -26.28 -1.21
N GLY A 18 11.89 -27.11 -0.17
CA GLY A 18 13.00 -27.38 0.75
C GLY A 18 13.72 -28.69 0.45
N ASP A 19 15.01 -28.72 0.84
CA ASP A 19 15.94 -29.82 1.23
C ASP A 19 15.97 -31.13 0.42
N THR A 20 17.07 -31.86 0.17
CA THR A 20 18.53 -31.89 0.49
C THR A 20 19.08 -32.95 -0.52
N THR A 21 20.21 -32.84 -1.23
CA THR A 21 21.63 -33.16 -0.92
C THR A 21 22.30 -33.46 -2.30
N PRO A 22 23.65 -33.39 -2.45
CA PRO A 22 24.31 -33.19 -3.73
C PRO A 22 24.76 -34.50 -4.40
N GLN A 23 24.52 -34.66 -5.70
CA GLN A 23 25.39 -35.50 -6.52
C GLN A 23 25.38 -35.11 -8.01
N ASN A 24 26.61 -34.90 -8.44
CA ASN A 24 27.15 -34.63 -9.75
C ASN A 24 26.46 -35.39 -10.91
N GLU A 25 25.66 -34.71 -11.74
CA GLU A 25 25.41 -35.17 -13.11
C GLU A 25 25.23 -33.98 -14.06
N LYS A 26 26.05 -34.00 -15.10
CA LYS A 26 26.13 -33.04 -16.20
C LYS A 26 24.77 -32.88 -16.89
N LYS A 27 24.09 -31.76 -16.67
CA LYS A 27 23.09 -31.24 -17.61
C LYS A 27 23.35 -29.77 -17.89
N HIS A 28 23.96 -29.51 -19.05
CA HIS A 28 23.99 -28.21 -19.68
C HIS A 28 22.58 -27.62 -19.68
N ALA A 29 22.34 -26.65 -18.79
CA ALA A 29 21.27 -25.70 -18.97
C ALA A 29 21.58 -24.96 -20.28
N LYS A 30 20.90 -25.35 -21.36
CA LYS A 30 20.87 -24.63 -22.62
C LYS A 30 20.26 -23.26 -22.29
N SER A 31 21.11 -22.31 -21.91
CA SER A 31 20.75 -20.91 -21.78
C SER A 31 20.09 -20.54 -23.11
N LYS A 32 18.77 -20.29 -23.08
CA LYS A 32 18.07 -19.88 -24.29
C LYS A 32 18.71 -18.57 -24.71
N ASP A 33 19.41 -18.62 -25.83
CA ASP A 33 20.04 -17.48 -26.46
C ASP A 33 19.05 -16.30 -26.57
N SER A 34 19.53 -15.09 -26.33
CA SER A 34 18.69 -13.89 -26.27
C SER A 34 18.00 -13.63 -27.61
N ALA A 35 18.66 -13.92 -28.73
CA ALA A 35 18.07 -13.80 -30.06
C ALA A 35 16.92 -14.81 -30.25
N SER A 36 17.12 -16.06 -29.84
CA SER A 36 16.06 -17.09 -29.83
C SER A 36 14.83 -16.66 -29.00
N ARG A 37 15.04 -15.95 -27.89
CA ARG A 37 13.93 -15.43 -27.07
C ARG A 37 13.19 -14.29 -27.76
N ILE A 38 13.90 -13.39 -28.44
CA ILE A 38 13.31 -12.28 -29.21
C ILE A 38 12.47 -12.83 -30.36
N ILE A 39 12.99 -13.81 -31.12
CA ILE A 39 12.26 -14.45 -32.21
C ILE A 39 10.95 -15.05 -31.71
N HIS A 40 10.98 -15.75 -30.58
CA HIS A 40 9.77 -16.34 -30.00
C HIS A 40 8.74 -15.27 -29.58
N ILE A 41 9.18 -14.16 -28.99
CA ILE A 41 8.29 -13.03 -28.64
C ILE A 41 7.68 -12.43 -29.90
N ALA A 42 8.49 -12.22 -30.93
CA ALA A 42 8.04 -11.66 -32.19
C ALA A 42 7.00 -12.57 -32.87
N GLN A 43 7.23 -13.87 -32.91
CA GLN A 43 6.28 -14.86 -33.45
C GLN A 43 4.94 -14.84 -32.70
N GLN A 44 4.98 -14.81 -31.36
CA GLN A 44 3.77 -14.74 -30.54
C GLN A 44 2.96 -13.46 -30.81
N GLN A 45 3.64 -12.34 -31.07
CA GLN A 45 3.01 -11.04 -31.30
C GLN A 45 2.71 -10.74 -32.78
N GLY A 46 3.10 -11.63 -33.71
CA GLY A 46 3.01 -11.39 -35.16
C GLY A 46 3.90 -10.25 -35.64
N LEU A 47 5.09 -10.11 -35.07
CA LEU A 47 6.11 -9.09 -35.34
C LEU A 47 7.41 -9.68 -35.91
N ASP A 48 7.38 -10.93 -36.34
CA ASP A 48 8.50 -11.73 -36.83
C ASP A 48 8.83 -11.53 -38.32
N ALA A 49 8.04 -10.73 -39.04
CA ALA A 49 8.13 -10.52 -40.48
C ALA A 49 9.51 -10.09 -41.02
N LEU A 50 10.31 -9.40 -40.22
CA LEU A 50 11.66 -8.94 -40.58
C LEU A 50 12.77 -9.76 -39.90
N LEU A 51 12.39 -10.71 -39.03
CA LEU A 51 13.30 -11.60 -38.32
C LEU A 51 13.37 -12.99 -38.98
N ALA A 52 12.38 -13.31 -39.81
CA ALA A 52 12.36 -14.54 -40.59
C ALA A 52 13.19 -14.37 -41.88
N ASP A 53 13.93 -15.42 -42.24
CA ASP A 53 14.66 -15.48 -43.52
C ASP A 53 13.71 -15.56 -44.72
N GLU A 54 12.50 -16.08 -44.50
CA GLU A 54 11.47 -16.23 -45.51
C GLU A 54 10.43 -15.11 -45.44
N LYS A 55 9.88 -14.76 -46.61
CA LYS A 55 8.81 -13.77 -46.71
C LYS A 55 7.58 -14.31 -45.95
N PRO A 56 7.01 -13.55 -45.01
CA PRO A 56 5.88 -14.03 -44.23
C PRO A 56 4.66 -14.27 -45.12
N GLU A 57 4.00 -15.41 -44.93
CA GLU A 57 2.79 -15.80 -45.67
C GLU A 57 1.61 -14.85 -45.45
N THR A 58 1.57 -14.18 -44.29
CA THR A 58 0.50 -13.26 -43.91
C THR A 58 0.78 -11.85 -44.39
N THR A 59 -0.27 -11.08 -44.68
CA THR A 59 -0.12 -9.65 -44.97
C THR A 59 0.12 -8.85 -43.69
N LEU A 60 0.68 -7.64 -43.82
CA LEU A 60 0.89 -6.74 -42.68
C LEU A 60 -0.42 -6.47 -41.93
N ILE A 61 -1.50 -6.20 -42.67
CA ILE A 61 -2.82 -5.93 -42.08
C ILE A 61 -3.38 -7.14 -41.32
N GLN A 62 -3.19 -8.37 -41.84
CA GLN A 62 -3.62 -9.58 -41.14
C GLN A 62 -2.89 -9.77 -39.80
N ARG A 63 -1.58 -9.51 -39.76
CA ARG A 63 -0.80 -9.56 -38.52
C ARG A 63 -1.25 -8.50 -37.52
N ALA A 64 -1.48 -7.28 -37.98
CA ALA A 64 -1.97 -6.18 -37.14
C ALA A 64 -3.35 -6.51 -36.54
N LEU A 65 -4.30 -7.00 -37.33
CA LEU A 65 -5.64 -7.40 -36.89
C LEU A 65 -5.59 -8.56 -35.89
N LYS A 66 -4.74 -9.57 -36.13
CA LYS A 66 -4.54 -10.69 -35.19
C LYS A 66 -4.07 -10.18 -33.83
N ARG A 67 -3.05 -9.31 -33.82
CA ARG A 67 -2.50 -8.72 -32.58
C ARG A 67 -3.54 -7.86 -31.85
N GLU A 68 -4.31 -7.06 -32.58
CA GLU A 68 -5.37 -6.24 -32.00
C GLU A 68 -6.47 -7.09 -31.35
N ARG A 69 -6.91 -8.15 -32.03
CA ARG A 69 -7.91 -9.10 -31.50
C ARG A 69 -7.42 -9.74 -30.20
N GLN A 70 -6.17 -10.23 -30.19
CA GLN A 70 -5.57 -10.83 -28.99
C GLN A 70 -5.50 -9.84 -27.83
N ARG A 71 -5.09 -8.58 -28.10
CA ARG A 71 -5.02 -7.54 -27.07
C ARG A 71 -6.41 -7.25 -26.46
N LYS A 72 -7.44 -7.14 -27.31
CA LYS A 72 -8.83 -6.94 -26.87
C LYS A 72 -9.33 -8.10 -26.02
N GLU A 73 -9.06 -9.34 -26.42
CA GLU A 73 -9.45 -10.54 -25.66
C GLU A 73 -8.78 -10.59 -24.28
N VAL A 74 -7.47 -10.31 -24.22
CA VAL A 74 -6.71 -10.30 -22.95
C VAL A 74 -7.23 -9.20 -22.02
N ARG A 75 -7.52 -8.00 -22.54
CA ARG A 75 -8.10 -6.89 -21.79
C ARG A 75 -9.48 -7.21 -21.23
N GLN A 76 -10.36 -7.78 -22.06
CA GLN A 76 -11.69 -8.22 -21.65
C GLN A 76 -11.60 -9.23 -20.50
N ARG A 77 -10.77 -10.28 -20.68
CA ARG A 77 -10.56 -11.32 -19.65
C ARG A 77 -10.03 -10.73 -18.34
N ASN A 78 -9.19 -9.70 -18.43
CA ASN A 78 -8.66 -9.02 -17.26
C ASN A 78 -9.77 -8.27 -16.49
N LEU A 79 -10.60 -7.50 -17.19
CA LEU A 79 -11.74 -6.82 -16.58
C LEU A 79 -12.69 -7.81 -15.92
N GLU A 80 -13.07 -8.88 -16.60
CA GLU A 80 -13.93 -9.94 -16.04
C GLU A 80 -13.32 -10.58 -14.79
N LYS A 81 -12.00 -10.78 -14.77
CA LYS A 81 -11.31 -11.30 -13.58
C LYS A 81 -11.36 -10.32 -12.41
N ILE A 82 -11.13 -9.03 -12.65
CA ILE A 82 -11.25 -7.99 -11.62
C ILE A 82 -12.69 -7.92 -11.09
N MET A 83 -13.70 -7.96 -11.98
CA MET A 83 -15.11 -8.00 -11.60
C MET A 83 -15.44 -9.21 -10.74
N LYS A 84 -14.96 -10.40 -11.12
CA LYS A 84 -15.15 -11.63 -10.33
C LYS A 84 -14.52 -11.52 -8.94
N LEU A 85 -13.31 -10.96 -8.85
CA LEU A 85 -12.63 -10.73 -7.57
C LEU A 85 -13.38 -9.71 -6.70
N ALA A 86 -13.90 -8.63 -7.30
CA ALA A 86 -14.65 -7.60 -6.59
C ALA A 86 -15.96 -8.16 -6.04
N PHE A 87 -16.71 -8.88 -6.89
CA PHE A 87 -17.93 -9.57 -6.52
C PHE A 87 -17.70 -10.57 -5.37
N GLY A 88 -16.65 -11.38 -5.45
CA GLY A 88 -16.30 -12.32 -4.38
C GLY A 88 -15.87 -11.67 -3.07
N ALA A 89 -15.47 -10.39 -3.10
CA ALA A 89 -15.15 -9.62 -1.89
C ALA A 89 -16.37 -8.86 -1.32
N CYS A 90 -17.45 -8.71 -2.08
CA CYS A 90 -18.70 -8.10 -1.61
C CYS A 90 -19.41 -9.01 -0.60
N HIS A 91 -20.06 -8.39 0.37
CA HIS A 91 -20.91 -9.06 1.37
C HIS A 91 -22.27 -8.34 1.39
N ASN A 92 -23.11 -8.60 2.39
CA ASN A 92 -24.41 -7.96 2.58
C ASN A 92 -24.27 -6.49 3.08
N GLU A 93 -23.47 -5.69 2.37
CA GLU A 93 -23.19 -4.28 2.63
C GLU A 93 -24.12 -3.41 1.75
N LEU A 94 -24.48 -2.21 2.23
CA LEU A 94 -25.21 -1.24 1.41
C LEU A 94 -24.34 -0.81 0.23
N ALA A 95 -24.94 -0.78 -0.96
CA ALA A 95 -24.30 -0.34 -2.19
C ALA A 95 -24.88 1.01 -2.64
N GLY A 96 -23.99 1.87 -3.14
CA GLY A 96 -24.33 3.04 -3.93
C GLY A 96 -23.86 2.85 -5.37
N GLU A 97 -24.26 3.78 -6.24
CA GLU A 97 -23.79 3.80 -7.63
C GLU A 97 -22.53 4.67 -7.75
N PRO A 98 -21.40 4.11 -8.21
CA PRO A 98 -20.25 4.93 -8.57
C PRO A 98 -20.58 5.87 -9.73
N ASP A 99 -19.88 7.00 -9.76
CA ASP A 99 -19.95 7.96 -10.86
C ASP A 99 -19.59 7.30 -12.21
N GLN A 100 -20.30 7.65 -13.28
CA GLN A 100 -20.12 7.02 -14.59
C GLN A 100 -18.78 7.38 -15.23
N ASP A 101 -18.33 8.62 -15.09
CA ASP A 101 -17.03 9.06 -15.60
C ASP A 101 -15.91 8.33 -14.84
N TRP A 102 -16.06 8.19 -13.52
CA TRP A 102 -15.16 7.40 -12.69
C TRP A 102 -15.08 5.95 -13.17
N LEU A 103 -16.23 5.29 -13.42
CA LEU A 103 -16.27 3.90 -13.89
C LEU A 103 -15.61 3.72 -15.25
N HIS A 104 -15.86 4.64 -16.19
CA HIS A 104 -15.21 4.60 -17.50
C HIS A 104 -13.69 4.66 -17.35
N ARG A 105 -13.18 5.59 -16.53
CA ARG A 105 -11.74 5.73 -16.27
C ARG A 105 -11.17 4.51 -15.55
N PHE A 106 -11.90 3.97 -14.59
CA PHE A 106 -11.52 2.75 -13.90
C PHE A 106 -11.31 1.60 -14.89
N PHE A 107 -12.27 1.32 -15.77
CA PHE A 107 -12.16 0.24 -16.75
C PHE A 107 -11.05 0.48 -17.78
N ASP A 108 -10.88 1.72 -18.24
CA ASP A 108 -9.80 2.11 -19.17
C ASP A 108 -8.41 1.78 -18.62
N MET A 109 -8.21 1.94 -17.31
CA MET A 109 -6.92 1.73 -16.65
C MET A 109 -6.78 0.26 -16.19
N ALA A 110 -7.83 -0.33 -15.64
CA ALA A 110 -7.85 -1.68 -15.10
C ALA A 110 -7.58 -2.75 -16.17
N GLN A 111 -8.00 -2.52 -17.42
CA GLN A 111 -7.90 -3.50 -18.51
C GLN A 111 -6.45 -3.93 -18.83
N ASP A 112 -5.45 -3.11 -18.48
CA ASP A 112 -4.03 -3.38 -18.72
C ASP A 112 -3.30 -3.97 -17.49
N ILE A 113 -4.01 -4.24 -16.39
CA ILE A 113 -3.44 -4.78 -15.13
C ILE A 113 -3.41 -6.32 -15.12
N HIS A 114 -2.30 -6.92 -15.54
CA HIS A 114 -2.22 -8.39 -15.69
C HIS A 114 -1.76 -9.15 -14.43
N ASN A 115 -1.14 -8.48 -13.46
CA ASN A 115 -0.63 -9.13 -12.26
C ASN A 115 -1.76 -9.50 -11.29
N SER A 116 -1.81 -10.76 -10.83
CA SER A 116 -2.90 -11.25 -9.98
C SER A 116 -3.02 -10.56 -8.62
N SER A 117 -1.92 -10.08 -8.03
CA SER A 117 -1.97 -9.34 -6.77
C SER A 117 -2.46 -7.91 -6.97
N MET A 118 -2.08 -7.27 -8.08
CA MET A 118 -2.63 -5.97 -8.47
C MET A 118 -4.12 -6.09 -8.83
N GLN A 119 -4.55 -7.12 -9.57
CA GLN A 119 -5.97 -7.34 -9.87
C GLN A 119 -6.83 -7.45 -8.59
N ARG A 120 -6.31 -8.07 -7.52
CA ARG A 120 -6.98 -8.10 -6.21
C ARG A 120 -7.09 -6.70 -5.59
N LEU A 121 -6.05 -5.88 -5.70
CA LEU A 121 -6.08 -4.50 -5.21
C LEU A 121 -7.08 -3.64 -6.00
N TRP A 122 -7.09 -3.75 -7.33
CA TRP A 122 -8.06 -3.08 -8.20
C TRP A 122 -9.51 -3.52 -7.93
N ALA A 123 -9.73 -4.80 -7.64
CA ALA A 123 -11.02 -5.30 -7.23
C ALA A 123 -11.50 -4.69 -5.90
N GLN A 124 -10.58 -4.44 -4.96
CA GLN A 124 -10.89 -3.81 -3.67
C GLN A 124 -11.19 -2.32 -3.82
N VAL A 125 -10.50 -1.63 -4.73
CA VAL A 125 -10.83 -0.25 -5.13
C VAL A 125 -12.27 -0.19 -5.63
N LEU A 126 -12.63 -1.07 -6.59
CA LEU A 126 -13.99 -1.10 -7.13
C LEU A 126 -15.03 -1.43 -6.07
N LYS A 127 -14.78 -2.46 -5.24
CA LYS A 127 -15.66 -2.77 -4.11
C LYS A 127 -15.88 -1.55 -3.23
N ARG A 128 -14.80 -0.85 -2.87
CA ARG A 128 -14.88 0.32 -1.98
C ARG A 128 -15.72 1.42 -2.60
N GLU A 129 -15.51 1.70 -3.88
CA GLU A 129 -16.26 2.72 -4.60
C GLU A 129 -17.75 2.39 -4.67
N VAL A 130 -18.12 1.12 -4.90
CA VAL A 130 -19.53 0.69 -4.87
C VAL A 130 -20.13 0.81 -3.46
N THR A 131 -19.38 0.50 -2.40
CA THR A 131 -19.89 0.62 -1.02
C THR A 131 -19.94 2.04 -0.50
N ASN A 132 -19.10 2.93 -1.05
CA ASN A 132 -18.99 4.32 -0.63
C ASN A 132 -18.52 5.17 -1.82
N PRO A 133 -19.44 5.60 -2.70
CA PRO A 133 -19.10 6.41 -3.87
C PRO A 133 -18.36 7.69 -3.51
N GLY A 134 -17.35 8.06 -4.30
CA GLY A 134 -16.47 9.20 -4.06
C GLY A 134 -15.29 8.91 -3.13
N PHE A 135 -15.07 7.65 -2.75
CA PHE A 135 -13.98 7.29 -1.84
C PHE A 135 -12.61 7.35 -2.51
N THR A 136 -12.52 6.92 -3.78
CA THR A 136 -11.25 6.82 -4.52
C THR A 136 -11.18 7.92 -5.56
N SER A 137 -10.20 8.83 -5.46
CA SER A 137 -10.04 9.88 -6.46
C SER A 137 -9.45 9.37 -7.78
N MET A 138 -9.64 10.13 -8.87
CA MET A 138 -8.95 9.90 -10.14
C MET A 138 -7.42 9.94 -10.02
N LYS A 139 -6.89 10.73 -9.08
CA LYS A 139 -5.45 10.79 -8.80
C LYS A 139 -4.97 9.46 -8.20
N ALA A 140 -5.75 8.86 -7.31
CA ALA A 140 -5.45 7.55 -6.74
C ALA A 140 -5.45 6.43 -7.79
N LEU A 141 -6.40 6.44 -8.73
CA LEU A 141 -6.39 5.47 -9.84
C LEU A 141 -5.13 5.58 -10.72
N LYS A 142 -4.66 6.80 -10.99
CA LYS A 142 -3.44 7.03 -11.80
C LYS A 142 -2.21 6.50 -11.09
N VAL A 143 -2.04 6.84 -9.82
CA VAL A 143 -0.93 6.30 -9.02
C VAL A 143 -0.98 4.78 -8.96
N LEU A 144 -2.17 4.20 -8.82
CA LEU A 144 -2.33 2.74 -8.79
C LEU A 144 -2.03 2.06 -10.14
N GLN A 145 -2.30 2.72 -11.27
CA GLN A 145 -2.02 2.20 -12.61
C GLN A 145 -0.52 2.08 -12.86
N ASP A 146 0.25 3.07 -12.45
CA ASP A 146 1.70 3.10 -12.67
C ASP A 146 2.49 2.28 -11.63
N MET A 147 1.80 1.78 -10.60
CA MET A 147 2.40 1.04 -9.48
C MET A 147 2.70 -0.42 -9.84
N THR A 148 3.94 -0.82 -9.60
CA THR A 148 4.37 -2.22 -9.65
C THR A 148 3.90 -3.01 -8.41
N PRO A 149 3.85 -4.35 -8.48
CA PRO A 149 3.50 -5.17 -7.30
C PRO A 149 4.43 -4.95 -6.09
N LYS A 150 5.71 -4.64 -6.32
CA LYS A 150 6.69 -4.38 -5.24
C LYS A 150 6.43 -3.04 -4.53
N GLU A 151 6.06 -2.03 -5.30
CA GLU A 151 5.67 -0.72 -4.78
C GLU A 151 4.36 -0.82 -3.99
N ALA A 152 3.40 -1.60 -4.48
CA ALA A 152 2.15 -1.87 -3.76
C ALA A 152 2.40 -2.59 -2.42
N GLN A 153 3.34 -3.54 -2.37
CA GLN A 153 3.78 -4.15 -1.11
C GLN A 153 4.44 -3.13 -0.17
N THR A 154 5.22 -2.19 -0.71
CA THR A 154 5.85 -1.12 0.07
C THR A 154 4.80 -0.19 0.68
N MET A 155 3.80 0.19 -0.12
CA MET A 155 2.63 0.94 0.36
C MET A 155 1.89 0.18 1.45
N GLN A 156 1.69 -1.14 1.29
CA GLN A 156 1.04 -1.96 2.31
C GLN A 156 1.81 -1.97 3.64
N ARG A 157 3.14 -2.07 3.60
CA ARG A 157 3.96 -2.01 4.81
C ARG A 157 3.85 -0.65 5.49
N ALA A 158 3.91 0.44 4.73
CA ALA A 158 3.71 1.77 5.29
C ALA A 158 2.30 1.95 5.89
N ALA A 159 1.27 1.48 5.19
CA ALA A 159 -0.10 1.52 5.69
C ALA A 159 -0.25 0.80 7.04
N ALA A 160 0.42 -0.34 7.24
CA ALA A 160 0.41 -1.09 8.50
C ALA A 160 1.07 -0.35 9.69
N LEU A 161 1.94 0.63 9.42
CA LEU A 161 2.59 1.47 10.43
C LEU A 161 1.87 2.81 10.62
N ALA A 162 0.91 3.13 9.77
CA ALA A 162 0.28 4.44 9.77
C ALA A 162 -0.66 4.62 10.96
N CYS A 163 -0.61 5.82 11.55
CA CYS A 163 -1.53 6.31 12.56
C CYS A 163 -2.13 7.65 12.15
N SER A 164 -3.16 8.09 12.85
CA SER A 164 -3.64 9.47 12.84
C SER A 164 -3.74 9.98 14.27
N TYR A 165 -3.69 11.29 14.48
CA TYR A 165 -3.78 11.85 15.83
C TYR A 165 -4.36 13.27 15.81
N GLY A 166 -4.96 13.65 16.94
CA GLY A 166 -5.64 14.93 17.11
C GLY A 166 -6.89 15.04 16.24
N SER A 167 -7.17 16.26 15.78
CA SER A 167 -8.30 16.55 14.88
C SER A 167 -8.03 16.18 13.42
N ASP A 168 -6.79 15.83 13.07
CA ASP A 168 -6.39 15.56 11.69
C ASP A 168 -6.32 14.06 11.40
N HIS A 169 -7.36 13.58 10.70
CA HIS A 169 -7.52 12.19 10.30
C HIS A 169 -6.59 11.73 9.18
N SER A 170 -5.72 12.59 8.64
CA SER A 170 -4.72 12.15 7.69
C SER A 170 -3.75 11.15 8.32
N LEU A 171 -3.36 10.16 7.51
CA LEU A 171 -2.42 9.13 7.92
C LEU A 171 -1.02 9.71 8.02
N LYS A 172 -0.27 9.25 9.01
CA LYS A 172 1.07 9.68 9.37
C LYS A 172 1.92 8.47 9.77
N LEU A 173 3.19 8.46 9.39
CA LEU A 173 4.19 7.52 9.90
C LEU A 173 4.93 8.18 11.04
N LEU A 174 4.54 7.87 12.28
CA LEU A 174 5.16 8.41 13.48
C LEU A 174 6.49 7.68 13.73
N PHE A 175 7.58 8.42 13.89
CA PHE A 175 8.90 7.79 14.08
C PHE A 175 9.71 8.40 15.21
N GLY A 176 9.22 9.45 15.86
CA GLY A 176 9.99 10.03 16.95
C GLY A 176 9.24 11.04 17.80
N LEU A 177 9.94 11.43 18.85
CA LEU A 177 9.58 12.48 19.79
C LEU A 177 10.73 13.47 19.88
N LYS A 178 10.41 14.76 19.81
CA LYS A 178 11.34 15.84 20.10
C LYS A 178 10.89 16.52 21.38
N MET A 179 11.85 16.69 22.29
CA MET A 179 11.62 17.24 23.61
C MET A 179 12.45 18.52 23.76
N GLN A 180 11.79 19.62 24.09
CA GLN A 180 12.42 20.88 24.41
C GLN A 180 12.21 21.18 25.89
N ASN A 181 13.21 20.89 26.71
CA ASN A 181 13.17 21.27 28.13
C ASN A 181 13.41 22.78 28.25
N GLY A 182 12.37 23.53 28.56
CA GLY A 182 12.47 24.94 28.92
C GLY A 182 12.99 25.12 30.34
N SER A 183 14.31 25.06 30.54
CA SER A 183 14.89 25.58 31.79
C SER A 183 14.80 27.11 31.78
N ILE A 184 14.28 27.68 32.87
CA ILE A 184 14.14 29.13 33.09
C ILE A 184 15.52 29.84 33.11
N PHE A 185 16.60 29.10 33.35
CA PHE A 185 17.97 29.59 33.27
C PHE A 185 18.58 29.32 31.88
N ARG A 186 18.98 30.39 31.20
CA ARG A 186 19.58 30.44 29.86
C ARG A 186 20.97 29.78 29.78
N PHE A 187 21.12 28.53 30.20
CA PHE A 187 22.31 27.71 29.94
C PHE A 187 21.88 26.35 29.39
N GLY A 188 21.84 26.27 28.05
CA GLY A 188 21.71 25.02 27.30
C GLY A 188 20.27 24.51 27.12
N LYS A 189 19.59 24.95 26.07
CA LYS A 189 18.41 24.23 25.54
C LYS A 189 18.87 22.83 25.09
N ARG A 190 18.71 21.82 25.94
CA ARG A 190 19.02 20.43 25.58
C ARG A 190 17.82 19.87 24.83
N ASN A 191 17.88 19.96 23.50
CA ASN A 191 16.93 19.27 22.64
C ASN A 191 17.25 17.77 22.70
N MET A 192 16.30 16.97 23.16
CA MET A 192 16.44 15.51 23.14
C MET A 192 15.47 14.95 22.11
N THR A 193 15.98 14.09 21.23
CA THR A 193 15.19 13.42 20.20
C THR A 193 15.26 11.92 20.44
N ALA A 194 14.11 11.28 20.59
CA ALA A 194 13.98 9.84 20.66
C ALA A 194 13.31 9.35 19.38
N THR A 195 13.86 8.35 18.71
CA THR A 195 13.34 7.86 17.42
C THR A 195 13.20 6.34 17.40
N ILE A 196 12.28 5.88 16.57
CA ILE A 196 12.09 4.48 16.19
C ILE A 196 12.68 4.32 14.80
N ASN A 197 13.55 3.33 14.62
CA ASN A 197 14.05 2.98 13.30
C ASN A 197 12.96 2.20 12.53
N ILE A 198 12.22 2.90 11.67
CA ILE A 198 11.15 2.31 10.86
C ILE A 198 11.68 1.20 9.92
N GLY A 199 12.99 1.21 9.61
CA GLY A 199 13.65 0.19 8.81
C GLY A 199 13.52 -1.22 9.39
N ASN A 200 13.46 -1.35 10.72
CA ASN A 200 13.26 -2.63 11.41
C ASN A 200 11.89 -3.25 11.13
N PHE A 201 10.95 -2.48 10.58
CA PHE A 201 9.60 -2.90 10.24
C PHE A 201 9.38 -3.04 8.74
N HIS A 202 10.44 -3.36 7.99
CA HIS A 202 10.45 -3.54 6.54
C HIS A 202 10.13 -2.27 5.75
N LEU A 203 10.38 -1.10 6.36
CA LEU A 203 10.25 0.20 5.72
C LEU A 203 11.56 1.00 5.85
N PRO A 204 12.67 0.54 5.20
CA PRO A 204 13.91 1.29 5.16
C PRO A 204 13.75 2.62 4.41
N TYR A 205 14.74 3.51 4.52
CA TYR A 205 14.67 4.82 3.86
C TYR A 205 14.46 4.73 2.33
N SER A 206 15.03 3.73 1.66
CA SER A 206 14.79 3.48 0.23
C SER A 206 13.31 3.22 -0.08
N SER A 207 12.59 2.56 0.82
CA SER A 207 11.14 2.38 0.70
C SER A 207 10.36 3.69 0.88
N LEU A 208 10.82 4.58 1.77
CA LEU A 208 10.22 5.92 1.91
C LEU A 208 10.41 6.74 0.64
N LEU A 209 11.60 6.70 0.03
CA LEU A 209 11.87 7.38 -1.25
C LEU A 209 10.92 6.92 -2.36
N VAL A 210 10.71 5.60 -2.48
CA VAL A 210 9.74 5.04 -3.44
C VAL A 210 8.33 5.59 -3.19
N LEU A 211 7.88 5.64 -1.93
CA LEU A 211 6.56 6.19 -1.59
C LEU A 211 6.44 7.69 -1.87
N ILE A 212 7.54 8.44 -1.75
CA ILE A 212 7.59 9.87 -2.10
C ILE A 212 7.52 10.04 -3.62
N GLU A 213 8.27 9.23 -4.38
CA GLU A 213 8.29 9.25 -5.85
C GLU A 213 6.91 8.92 -6.45
N LEU A 214 6.21 7.93 -5.86
CA LEU A 214 4.83 7.59 -6.20
C LEU A 214 3.81 8.66 -5.78
N GLY A 215 4.25 9.69 -5.04
CA GLY A 215 3.38 10.74 -4.52
C GLY A 215 2.43 10.28 -3.41
N LEU A 216 2.78 9.21 -2.68
CA LEU A 216 2.01 8.68 -1.55
C LEU A 216 2.40 9.33 -0.21
N LEU A 217 3.66 9.75 -0.08
CA LEU A 217 4.19 10.48 1.07
C LEU A 217 4.68 11.88 0.66
N HIS A 218 4.57 12.84 1.58
CA HIS A 218 5.30 14.10 1.46
C HIS A 218 6.80 13.87 1.72
N GLY A 219 7.65 14.54 0.95
CA GLY A 219 9.11 14.34 0.97
C GLY A 219 9.86 14.92 2.17
N SER A 220 9.17 15.58 3.11
CA SER A 220 9.77 16.21 4.27
C SER A 220 9.39 15.50 5.56
N GLU A 221 10.35 15.34 6.46
CA GLU A 221 10.08 15.04 7.86
C GLU A 221 9.37 16.24 8.50
N LEU A 222 8.27 15.98 9.20
CA LEU A 222 7.44 17.00 9.83
C LEU A 222 7.47 16.85 11.34
N GLU A 223 7.28 17.98 12.00
CA GLU A 223 7.16 18.10 13.45
C GLU A 223 5.74 18.56 13.77
N SER A 224 5.12 17.99 14.80
CA SER A 224 3.82 18.47 15.25
C SER A 224 3.95 19.83 15.93
N GLY A 225 2.82 20.52 16.10
CA GLY A 225 2.74 21.55 17.13
C GLY A 225 3.11 20.98 18.51
N GLU A 226 3.42 21.88 19.45
CA GLU A 226 3.62 21.49 20.84
C GLU A 226 2.34 20.84 21.38
N ILE A 227 2.48 19.66 21.99
CA ILE A 227 1.35 18.94 22.56
C ILE A 227 1.02 19.54 23.92
N GLU A 228 -0.20 20.06 24.06
CA GLU A 228 -0.71 20.61 25.31
C GLU A 228 -1.07 19.50 26.31
N PRO A 229 -0.94 19.73 27.63
CA PRO A 229 -1.33 18.75 28.65
C PRO A 229 -2.81 18.40 28.64
N GLU A 230 -3.65 19.38 28.31
CA GLU A 230 -5.10 19.26 28.23
C GLU A 230 -5.60 20.00 26.98
N PRO A 231 -6.50 19.41 26.18
CA PRO A 231 -7.06 18.05 26.33
C PRO A 231 -6.06 16.94 25.95
N PRO A 232 -6.27 15.68 26.40
CA PRO A 232 -5.45 14.55 25.98
C PRO A 232 -5.43 14.40 24.46
N LEU A 233 -4.25 14.12 23.91
CA LEU A 233 -4.10 13.88 22.47
C LEU A 233 -4.60 12.48 22.13
N THR A 234 -5.63 12.40 21.28
CA THR A 234 -6.11 11.13 20.75
C THR A 234 -5.22 10.67 19.61
N LEU A 235 -4.81 9.40 19.62
CA LEU A 235 -4.07 8.75 18.54
C LEU A 235 -4.81 7.47 18.13
N ASP A 236 -5.13 7.35 16.85
CA ASP A 236 -5.66 6.13 16.25
C ASP A 236 -4.53 5.40 15.52
N TYR A 237 -4.23 4.20 15.99
CA TYR A 237 -3.33 3.28 15.31
C TYR A 237 -4.10 2.05 14.84
N GLN A 238 -4.40 1.98 13.54
CA GLN A 238 -4.99 0.80 12.91
C GLN A 238 -6.29 0.32 13.61
N GLY A 239 -7.11 1.25 14.09
CA GLY A 239 -8.34 0.97 14.84
C GLY A 239 -8.15 0.75 16.34
N LYS A 240 -6.92 0.90 16.86
CA LYS A 240 -6.66 1.02 18.30
C LYS A 240 -6.64 2.49 18.69
N HIS A 241 -7.54 2.89 19.56
CA HIS A 241 -7.60 4.25 20.09
C HIS A 241 -6.72 4.37 21.34
N LEU A 242 -5.83 5.35 21.31
CA LEU A 242 -4.94 5.72 22.41
C LEU A 242 -5.28 7.14 22.86
N SER A 243 -5.32 7.35 24.16
CA SER A 243 -5.36 8.67 24.78
C SER A 243 -3.99 8.96 25.40
N LEU A 244 -3.35 10.04 24.94
CA LEU A 244 -2.01 10.45 25.35
C LEU A 244 -2.10 11.70 26.20
N GLN A 245 -1.84 11.56 27.51
CA GLN A 245 -1.79 12.69 28.43
C GLN A 245 -0.32 13.04 28.73
N THR A 246 0.10 14.26 28.39
CA THR A 246 1.45 14.75 28.71
C THR A 246 1.46 15.53 30.02
N HIS A 247 2.47 15.29 30.85
CA HIS A 247 2.71 16.05 32.08
C HIS A 247 3.75 17.17 31.89
N THR A 248 4.40 17.20 30.72
CA THR A 248 5.51 18.11 30.41
C THR A 248 5.24 18.91 29.13
N ARG A 249 5.54 20.20 29.16
CA ARG A 249 5.49 21.07 27.97
C ARG A 249 6.71 20.85 27.07
N GLY A 250 6.62 21.29 25.82
CA GLY A 250 7.71 21.21 24.85
C GLY A 250 7.88 19.85 24.17
N VAL A 251 6.86 18.99 24.19
CA VAL A 251 6.87 17.69 23.50
C VAL A 251 6.24 17.84 22.12
N ARG A 252 6.92 17.32 21.09
CA ARG A 252 6.44 17.31 19.71
C ARG A 252 6.69 15.95 19.06
N LEU A 253 5.78 15.55 18.18
CA LEU A 253 5.84 14.30 17.43
C LEU A 253 6.59 14.51 16.12
N LEU A 254 7.43 13.56 15.73
CA LEU A 254 8.16 13.55 14.46
C LEU A 254 7.55 12.49 13.53
N TYR A 255 7.15 12.90 12.33
CA TYR A 255 6.40 12.03 11.43
C TYR A 255 6.61 12.34 9.94
N TYR A 256 6.34 11.35 9.10
CA TYR A 256 6.08 11.55 7.67
C TYR A 256 4.57 11.62 7.43
N ARG A 257 4.11 12.55 6.61
CA ARG A 257 2.68 12.71 6.28
C ARG A 257 2.35 12.04 4.95
N PHE A 258 1.26 11.27 4.91
CA PHE A 258 0.72 10.79 3.64
C PHE A 258 0.05 11.92 2.86
N THR A 259 0.22 11.91 1.54
CA THR A 259 -0.54 12.81 0.65
C THR A 259 -2.03 12.43 0.68
N PRO A 260 -2.96 13.28 0.18
CA PRO A 260 -4.36 12.90 0.06
C PRO A 260 -4.56 11.57 -0.68
N THR A 261 -3.82 11.38 -1.78
CA THR A 261 -3.83 10.14 -2.55
C THR A 261 -3.26 8.95 -1.77
N GLY A 262 -2.15 9.13 -1.05
CA GLY A 262 -1.61 8.09 -0.18
C GLY A 262 -2.56 7.70 0.96
N HIS A 263 -3.25 8.68 1.53
CA HIS A 263 -4.25 8.48 2.56
C HIS A 263 -5.46 7.66 2.05
N GLU A 264 -5.98 8.00 0.86
CA GLU A 264 -7.06 7.25 0.22
C GLU A 264 -6.66 5.79 -0.03
N LEU A 265 -5.51 5.57 -0.69
CA LEU A 265 -5.05 4.23 -1.07
C LEU A 265 -4.70 3.36 0.13
N CYS A 266 -4.06 3.91 1.17
CA CYS A 266 -3.74 3.13 2.37
C CYS A 266 -4.99 2.69 3.13
N ARG A 267 -6.05 3.51 3.16
CA ARG A 267 -7.32 3.12 3.81
C ARG A 267 -8.04 1.96 3.10
N LEU A 268 -7.75 1.71 1.82
CA LEU A 268 -8.31 0.56 1.08
C LEU A 268 -7.80 -0.79 1.62
N LEU A 269 -6.59 -0.82 2.18
CA LEU A 269 -5.94 -2.05 2.63
C LEU A 269 -6.53 -2.59 3.94
N GLY A 270 -7.33 -1.78 4.62
CA GLY A 270 -7.92 -2.10 5.92
C GLY A 270 -6.90 -2.06 7.06
N ASN A 271 -7.36 -2.49 8.24
CA ASN A 271 -6.53 -2.46 9.44
C ASN A 271 -5.71 -3.75 9.52
N LYS A 272 -4.38 -3.63 9.40
CA LYS A 272 -3.45 -4.74 9.61
C LYS A 272 -2.30 -4.23 10.49
N PRO A 273 -2.50 -4.14 11.81
CA PRO A 273 -1.51 -3.57 12.70
C PRO A 273 -0.21 -4.38 12.71
N ASN A 274 0.91 -3.66 12.65
CA ASN A 274 2.21 -4.21 12.98
C ASN A 274 2.41 -4.12 14.50
N MET A 275 2.17 -5.23 15.19
CA MET A 275 2.23 -5.28 16.65
C MET A 275 3.63 -4.98 17.21
N THR A 276 4.70 -5.40 16.53
CA THR A 276 6.07 -5.12 16.97
C THR A 276 6.39 -3.63 16.91
N TYR A 277 5.90 -2.94 15.87
CA TYR A 277 6.02 -1.48 15.78
C TYR A 277 5.14 -0.80 16.82
N TYR A 278 3.92 -1.29 17.03
CA TYR A 278 3.01 -0.78 18.06
C TYR A 278 3.66 -0.82 19.45
N ASP A 279 4.30 -1.92 19.83
CA ASP A 279 4.95 -2.04 21.15
C ASP A 279 6.10 -1.02 21.30
N GLN A 280 6.92 -0.83 20.27
CA GLN A 280 7.96 0.21 20.27
C GLN A 280 7.39 1.62 20.29
N LEU A 281 6.25 1.84 19.61
CA LEU A 281 5.56 3.11 19.60
C LEU A 281 5.02 3.46 20.99
N ILE A 282 4.38 2.50 21.66
CA ILE A 282 3.90 2.67 23.05
C ILE A 282 5.08 2.93 23.99
N ALA A 283 6.18 2.20 23.86
CA ALA A 283 7.38 2.42 24.67
C ALA A 283 8.00 3.81 24.45
N LEU A 284 8.05 4.28 23.19
CA LEU A 284 8.50 5.63 22.85
C LEU A 284 7.58 6.69 23.48
N LEU A 285 6.26 6.57 23.29
CA LEU A 285 5.27 7.49 23.83
C LEU A 285 5.27 7.51 25.37
N GLY A 286 5.41 6.34 26.00
CA GLY A 286 5.46 6.17 27.45
C GLY A 286 6.61 6.94 28.15
N GLN A 287 7.61 7.42 27.41
CA GLN A 287 8.68 8.26 27.96
C GLN A 287 8.18 9.62 28.47
N ARG A 288 7.09 10.14 27.89
CA ARG A 288 6.54 11.48 28.23
C ARG A 288 5.03 11.54 28.35
N PHE A 289 4.34 10.53 27.84
CA PHE A 289 2.89 10.43 27.90
C PHE A 289 2.47 9.32 28.86
N THR A 290 1.43 9.58 29.64
CA THR A 290 0.62 8.49 30.21
C THR A 290 -0.29 8.00 29.09
N VAL A 291 -0.09 6.77 28.64
CA VAL A 291 -0.83 6.18 27.52
C VAL A 291 -1.98 5.34 28.07
N GLN A 292 -3.20 5.73 27.76
CA GLN A 292 -4.39 4.92 28.03
C GLN A 292 -4.86 4.28 26.72
N THR A 293 -4.95 2.96 26.70
CA THR A 293 -5.54 2.21 25.59
C THR A 293 -7.00 1.96 25.91
N ASP A 294 -7.92 2.35 25.03
CA ASP A 294 -9.30 1.89 25.14
C ASP A 294 -9.31 0.39 24.84
N ALA A 295 -9.29 -0.42 25.90
CA ALA A 295 -9.53 -1.84 25.79
C ALA A 295 -11.01 -2.00 25.41
N THR A 296 -11.30 -2.26 24.14
CA THR A 296 -12.54 -2.91 23.76
C THR A 296 -12.50 -4.35 24.27
N SER A 297 -12.76 -4.49 25.56
CA SER A 297 -13.12 -5.74 26.21
C SER A 297 -14.44 -6.21 25.60
N SER A 298 -14.37 -7.11 24.63
CA SER A 298 -15.51 -7.96 24.27
C SER A 298 -15.77 -8.94 25.42
N MET A 299 -16.28 -8.44 26.54
CA MET A 299 -16.88 -9.27 27.58
C MET A 299 -18.27 -9.65 27.08
N HIS A 300 -18.37 -10.82 26.45
CA HIS A 300 -19.63 -11.54 26.35
C HIS A 300 -20.12 -11.80 27.77
N HIS A 301 -21.03 -10.98 28.27
CA HIS A 301 -21.87 -11.38 29.38
C HIS A 301 -23.13 -12.00 28.79
N THR A 302 -23.12 -13.33 28.74
CA THR A 302 -24.33 -14.13 28.63
C THR A 302 -25.12 -13.96 29.93
N VAL A 303 -26.39 -13.57 29.82
CA VAL A 303 -27.50 -14.08 30.65
C VAL A 303 -28.69 -14.23 29.71
#